data_AF-A0A2N2KBD5-F1
#
_entry.id   AF-A0A2N2KBD5-F1
#
_cell.length_a   1.000
_cell.length_b   1.000
_cell.length_c   1.000
_cell.angle_alpha   90.00
_cell.angle_beta   90.00
_cell.angle_gamma   90.00
#
_symmetry.space_group_name_H-M   'P 1'
#
loop_
_entity.id
_entity.type
_entity.pdbx_description
1 polymer ?
#
loop_
_entity_poly.entity_id
_entity_poly.type
_entity_poly.pdbx_seq_one_letter_code
_entity_poly.pdbx_strand_id
1 'polypeptide(L)'
;MPDIDYYRPIKYFGLFFVISGFAVFVLYIVSSIDYGFRLGFVIFSVSASLLQIITGLGLLFRRLWGFYLFRFQLHLLYFAFPLGTWLAHRTLRYIDKYRIIEYFK
;
A
#
# COMPACT_ATOMS: atom_id res chain seq x y z
N MET A 1 10.56 -30.40 3.39
CA MET A 1 9.25 -29.72 3.40
C MET A 1 9.40 -28.49 2.53
N PRO A 2 8.48 -28.18 1.60
CA PRO A 2 8.59 -26.94 0.83
C PRO A 2 8.55 -25.77 1.83
N ASP A 3 9.62 -24.98 1.89
CA ASP A 3 9.67 -23.77 2.70
C ASP A 3 8.52 -22.86 2.29
N ILE A 4 7.49 -22.79 3.13
CA ILE A 4 6.36 -21.91 2.91
C ILE A 4 6.90 -20.48 3.09
N ASP A 5 7.12 -19.78 1.97
CA ASP A 5 7.55 -18.38 1.99
C ASP A 5 6.42 -17.49 2.49
N TYR A 6 6.36 -17.29 3.81
CA TYR A 6 5.34 -16.47 4.48
C TYR A 6 5.35 -15.01 4.03
N TYR A 7 6.42 -14.54 3.39
CA TYR A 7 6.55 -13.19 2.86
C TYR A 7 5.83 -12.99 1.52
N ARG A 8 5.48 -14.07 0.80
CA ARG A 8 4.86 -14.00 -0.54
C ARG A 8 3.60 -13.12 -0.60
N PRO A 9 2.63 -13.20 0.34
CA PRO A 9 1.45 -12.33 0.35
C PRO A 9 1.80 -10.85 0.48
N ILE A 10 2.79 -10.52 1.32
CA ILE A 10 3.23 -9.14 1.55
C ILE A 10 3.92 -8.58 0.31
N LYS A 11 4.66 -9.41 -0.42
CA LYS A 11 5.23 -9.04 -1.71
C LYS A 11 4.14 -8.67 -2.72
N TYR A 12 3.03 -9.39 -2.76
CA TYR A 12 1.89 -9.05 -3.62
C TYR A 12 1.21 -7.74 -3.21
N PHE A 13 1.10 -7.46 -1.91
CA PHE A 13 0.65 -6.14 -1.45
C PHE A 13 1.61 -5.03 -1.91
N GLY A 14 2.92 -5.23 -1.75
CA GLY A 14 3.92 -4.28 -2.23
C GLY A 14 3.80 -4.00 -3.73
N LEU A 15 3.66 -5.05 -4.53
CA LEU A 15 3.44 -4.92 -5.97
C LEU A 15 2.12 -4.21 -6.29
N PHE A 16 1.03 -4.57 -5.60
CA PHE A 16 -0.28 -3.95 -5.76
C PHE A 16 -0.20 -2.45 -5.50
N PHE A 17 0.45 -2.01 -4.43
CA PHE A 17 0.62 -0.57 -4.13
C PHE A 17 1.43 0.18 -5.18
N VAL A 18 2.48 -0.43 -5.74
CA VAL A 18 3.25 0.20 -6.82
C VAL A 18 2.40 0.33 -8.07
N ILE A 19 1.69 -0.73 -8.47
CA ILE A 19 0.83 -0.71 -9.66
C ILE A 19 -0.33 0.27 -9.48
N SER A 20 -1.01 0.26 -8.34
CA SER A 20 -2.13 1.16 -8.08
C SER A 20 -1.68 2.62 -8.00
N GLY A 21 -0.55 2.91 -7.33
CA GLY A 21 0.00 4.25 -7.27
C GLY A 21 0.42 4.78 -8.65
N PHE A 22 1.04 3.93 -9.47
CA PHE A 22 1.37 4.29 -10.85
C PHE A 22 0.11 4.49 -11.71
N ALA A 23 -0.90 3.62 -11.58
CA ALA A 23 -2.16 3.75 -12.29
C ALA A 23 -2.89 5.05 -11.95
N VAL A 24 -2.97 5.42 -10.67
CA VAL A 24 -3.57 6.70 -10.24
C VAL A 24 -2.78 7.88 -10.79
N PHE A 25 -1.46 7.80 -10.80
CA PHE A 25 -0.61 8.84 -11.40
C PHE A 25 -0.85 9.00 -12.91
N VAL A 26 -0.97 7.90 -13.66
CA VAL A 26 -1.30 7.94 -15.09
C VAL A 26 -2.70 8.49 -15.33
N LEU A 27 -3.70 8.04 -14.57
CA LEU A 27 -5.07 8.56 -14.66
C LEU A 27 -5.13 10.06 -14.36
N TYR A 28 -4.33 10.54 -13.42
CA TYR A 28 -4.18 11.96 -13.14
C TYR A 28 -3.66 12.72 -14.36
N ILE A 29 -2.58 12.25 -15.02
CA ILE A 29 -2.04 12.89 -16.23
C ILE A 29 -3.10 12.93 -17.33
N VAL A 30 -3.78 11.81 -17.60
CA VAL A 30 -4.81 11.72 -18.65
C VAL A 30 -5.97 12.67 -18.34
N SER A 31 -6.44 12.70 -17.10
CA SER A 31 -7.57 13.55 -16.71
C SER A 31 -7.20 15.04 -16.76
N SER A 32 -5.95 15.38 -16.44
CA SER A 32 -5.47 16.77 -16.37
C SER A 32 -5.48 17.51 -17.70
N ILE A 33 -5.66 16.80 -18.81
CA ILE A 33 -5.75 17.36 -20.17
C ILE A 33 -7.12 18.03 -20.42
N ASP A 34 -8.20 17.54 -19.79
CA ASP A 34 -9.58 17.98 -20.09
C ASP A 34 -10.26 18.80 -18.98
N TYR A 35 -9.89 18.59 -17.72
CA TYR A 35 -10.59 19.21 -16.58
C TYR A 35 -9.74 20.28 -15.91
N GLY A 36 -10.30 21.49 -15.74
CA GLY A 36 -9.77 22.55 -14.89
C GLY A 36 -9.69 22.09 -13.43
N PHE A 37 -8.60 21.39 -13.08
CA PHE A 37 -8.45 20.76 -11.78
C PHE A 37 -8.31 21.79 -10.66
N ARG A 38 -9.07 21.59 -9.57
CA ARG A 38 -8.87 22.33 -8.32
C ARG A 38 -7.55 21.90 -7.70
N LEU A 39 -6.71 22.88 -7.34
CA LEU A 39 -5.36 22.68 -6.80
C LEU A 39 -5.30 21.68 -5.63
N GLY A 40 -6.34 21.64 -4.79
CA GLY A 40 -6.44 20.67 -3.69
C GLY A 40 -6.53 19.21 -4.14
N PHE A 41 -7.23 18.92 -5.24
CA PHE A 41 -7.33 17.54 -5.77
C PHE A 41 -6.01 17.07 -6.37
N VAL A 42 -5.25 17.98 -7.00
CA VAL A 42 -3.91 17.71 -7.54
C VAL A 42 -2.97 17.28 -6.42
N ILE A 43 -2.86 18.11 -5.37
CA ILE A 43 -1.98 17.84 -4.24
C ILE A 43 -2.36 16.50 -3.61
N PHE A 44 -3.65 16.27 -3.34
CA PHE A 44 -4.11 15.02 -2.76
C PHE A 44 -3.75 13.80 -3.63
N SER A 45 -4.04 13.85 -4.93
CA SER A 45 -3.82 12.72 -5.84
C SER A 45 -2.35 12.38 -6.01
N VAL A 46 -1.49 13.40 -6.14
CA VAL A 46 -0.03 13.22 -6.25
C VAL A 46 0.54 12.69 -4.94
N SER A 47 0.18 13.28 -3.80
CA SER A 47 0.63 12.81 -2.49
C SER A 47 0.17 11.38 -2.19
N ALA A 48 -1.08 11.03 -2.51
CA ALA A 48 -1.59 9.68 -2.32
C ALA A 48 -0.88 8.66 -3.22
N SER A 49 -0.64 9.01 -4.49
CA SER A 49 0.09 8.15 -5.43
C SER A 49 1.53 7.92 -4.98
N LEU A 50 2.23 8.99 -4.58
CA LEU A 50 3.60 8.89 -4.05
C LEU A 50 3.63 8.04 -2.79
N LEU A 51 2.70 8.23 -1.86
CA LEU A 51 2.63 7.45 -0.63
C LEU A 51 2.43 5.95 -0.93
N GLN A 52 1.57 5.60 -1.89
CA GLN A 52 1.39 4.21 -2.31
C GLN A 52 2.66 3.64 -2.92
N ILE A 53 3.30 4.35 -3.86
CA ILE A 53 4.53 3.89 -4.51
C ILE A 53 5.65 3.71 -3.47
N ILE A 54 5.85 4.69 -2.59
CA ILE A 54 6.86 4.66 -1.53
C ILE A 54 6.62 3.47 -0.60
N THR A 55 5.37 3.24 -0.17
CA THR A 55 5.03 2.10 0.68
C THR A 55 5.25 0.78 -0.04
N GLY A 56 4.82 0.67 -1.29
CA GLY A 56 4.97 -0.53 -2.11
C GLY A 56 6.44 -0.87 -2.38
N LEU A 57 7.27 0.12 -2.70
CA LEU A 57 8.73 -0.05 -2.85
C LEU A 57 9.38 -0.43 -1.52
N GLY A 58 9.01 0.22 -0.43
CA GLY A 58 9.51 -0.11 0.90
C GLY A 58 9.20 -1.56 1.29
N LEU A 59 8.00 -2.04 0.96
CA LEU A 59 7.63 -3.44 1.09
C LEU A 59 8.49 -4.35 0.21
N LEU A 60 8.58 -4.09 -1.10
CA LEU A 60 9.33 -4.92 -2.04
C LEU A 60 10.82 -5.04 -1.69
N PHE A 61 11.43 -3.95 -1.23
CA PHE A 61 12.83 -3.91 -0.77
C PHE A 61 13.01 -4.39 0.67
N ARG A 62 11.95 -4.87 1.33
CA ARG A 62 11.97 -5.37 2.71
C ARG A 62 12.54 -4.36 3.71
N ARG A 63 12.23 -3.07 3.52
CA ARG A 63 12.67 -2.00 4.42
C ARG A 63 11.73 -1.85 5.61
N LEU A 64 12.28 -1.73 6.83
CA LEU A 64 11.50 -1.53 8.05
C LEU A 64 10.52 -0.36 7.95
N TRP A 65 10.95 0.78 7.40
CA TRP A 65 10.09 1.96 7.23
C TRP A 65 8.88 1.67 6.32
N GLY A 66 9.06 0.86 5.28
CA GLY A 66 7.97 0.46 4.37
C GLY A 66 6.95 -0.44 5.05
N PHE A 67 7.42 -1.34 5.92
CA PHE A 67 6.55 -2.17 6.74
C PHE A 67 5.72 -1.32 7.73
N TYR A 68 6.32 -0.34 8.40
CA TYR A 68 5.59 0.54 9.31
C TYR A 68 4.54 1.39 8.57
N LEU A 69 4.88 1.92 7.38
CA LEU A 69 3.92 2.63 6.53
C LEU A 69 2.75 1.73 6.09
N PHE A 70 3.05 0.50 5.67
CA PHE A 70 2.01 -0.47 5.32
C PHE A 70 1.10 -0.78 6.51
N ARG A 71 1.68 -1.03 7.68
CA ARG A 71 0.92 -1.26 8.91
C ARG A 71 0.05 -0.06 9.25
N PHE A 72 0.55 1.16 9.10
CA PHE A 72 -0.23 2.38 9.29
C PHE A 72 -1.39 2.50 8.29
N GLN A 73 -1.16 2.21 7.01
CA GLN A 73 -2.21 2.19 5.99
C GLN A 73 -3.30 1.15 6.29
N LEU A 74 -2.94 -0.04 6.78
CA LEU A 74 -3.92 -1.02 7.24
C LEU A 74 -4.77 -0.48 8.39
N HIS A 75 -4.19 0.32 9.30
CA HIS A 75 -4.96 0.96 10.36
C HIS A 75 -5.92 2.03 9.81
N LEU A 76 -5.48 2.83 8.85
CA LEU A 76 -6.37 3.78 8.15
C LEU A 76 -7.50 3.06 7.41
N LEU A 77 -7.25 1.86 6.90
CA LEU A 77 -8.25 1.08 6.19
C LEU A 77 -9.42 0.63 7.09
N TYR A 78 -9.27 0.66 8.43
CA TYR A 78 -10.41 0.43 9.34
C TYR A 78 -11.52 1.46 9.18
N PHE A 79 -11.21 2.69 8.75
CA PHE A 79 -12.22 3.72 8.49
C PHE A 79 -13.03 3.46 7.22
N ALA A 80 -12.55 2.60 6.31
CA ALA A 80 -13.24 2.22 5.08
C ALA A 80 -14.16 1.00 5.31
N PHE A 81 -15.16 1.15 6.18
CA PHE A 81 -16.11 0.09 6.52
C PHE A 81 -17.02 -0.27 5.32
N PRO A 82 -17.40 -1.55 5.09
CA PRO A 82 -17.03 -2.76 5.84
C PRO A 82 -15.81 -3.51 5.30
N LEU A 83 -15.50 -3.35 4.01
CA LEU A 83 -14.48 -4.14 3.32
C LEU A 83 -13.07 -3.85 3.85
N GLY A 84 -12.78 -2.58 4.13
CA GLY A 84 -11.49 -2.14 4.64
C GLY A 84 -11.18 -2.71 6.02
N THR A 85 -12.17 -2.72 6.92
CA THR A 85 -12.07 -3.31 8.25
C THR A 85 -11.75 -4.81 8.20
N TRP A 86 -12.46 -5.56 7.33
CA TRP A 86 -12.20 -7.00 7.19
C TRP A 86 -10.79 -7.27 6.65
N LEU A 87 -10.36 -6.52 5.63
CA LEU A 87 -9.03 -6.68 5.03
C LEU A 87 -7.92 -6.30 6.02
N ALA A 88 -8.07 -5.17 6.72
CA ALA A 88 -7.12 -4.69 7.72
C ALA A 88 -6.94 -5.73 8.83
N HIS A 89 -8.03 -6.21 9.39
CA HIS A 89 -8.03 -7.16 10.49
C HIS A 89 -7.39 -8.50 10.12
N ARG A 90 -7.76 -9.03 8.95
CA ARG A 90 -7.18 -10.28 8.45
C ARG A 90 -5.68 -10.16 8.19
N THR A 91 -5.26 -9.04 7.61
CA THR A 91 -3.87 -8.80 7.24
C THR A 91 -2.99 -8.55 8.46
N LEU A 92 -3.45 -7.76 9.44
CA LEU A 92 -2.73 -7.53 10.70
C LEU A 92 -2.56 -8.83 11.49
N ARG A 93 -3.63 -9.64 11.61
CA ARG A 93 -3.52 -10.98 12.24
C ARG A 93 -2.51 -11.88 11.54
N TYR A 94 -2.44 -11.85 10.21
CA TYR A 94 -1.45 -12.62 9.45
C TYR A 94 -0.03 -12.14 9.75
N ILE A 95 0.19 -10.82 9.77
CA ILE A 95 1.48 -10.21 10.10
C ILE A 95 1.96 -10.65 11.49
N ASP A 96 1.09 -10.57 12.49
CA ASP A 96 1.44 -10.90 13.87
C ASP A 96 1.66 -12.41 14.04
N LYS A 97 0.80 -13.25 13.43
CA LYS A 97 0.89 -14.71 13.53
C LYS A 97 2.19 -15.28 12.94
N TYR A 98 2.64 -14.73 11.81
CA TYR A 98 3.85 -15.21 11.11
C TYR A 98 5.08 -14.34 11.38
N ARG A 99 5.01 -13.41 12.34
CA ARG A 99 6.09 -12.49 12.71
C ARG A 99 6.75 -11.85 11.49
N ILE A 100 5.93 -11.39 10.53
CA ILE A 100 6.40 -10.97 9.21
C ILE A 100 7.44 -9.83 9.31
N ILE A 101 7.40 -9.03 10.37
CA ILE A 101 8.40 -8.00 10.66
C ILE A 101 9.84 -8.52 10.64
N GLU A 102 10.09 -9.79 11.00
CA GLU A 102 11.44 -10.40 11.02
C GLU A 102 12.06 -10.55 9.63
N TYR A 103 11.25 -10.49 8.57
CA TYR A 103 11.71 -10.54 7.19
C TYR A 103 12.19 -9.16 6.67
N PHE A 104 12.05 -8.09 7.47
CA PHE A 104 12.41 -6.72 7.12
C PHE A 104 13.72 -6.29 7.79
N LYS A 105 14.50 -5.48 7.07
CA LYS A 105 15.79 -4.91 7.50
C LYS A 105 15.81 -3.38 7.42
#